data_AF-A0A1E7HLG6-F1
#
_entry.id   AF-A0A1E7HLG6-F1
#
_cell.length_a   1.000
_cell.length_b   1.000
_cell.length_c   1.000
_cell.angle_alpha   90.00
_cell.angle_beta   90.00
_cell.angle_gamma   90.00
#
_symmetry.space_group_name_H-M   'P 1'
#
loop_
_entity.id
_entity.type
_entity.pdbx_description
1 polymer ?
#
loop_
_entity_poly.entity_id
_entity_poly.type
_entity_poly.pdbx_seq_one_letter_code
_entity_poly.pdbx_strand_id
1 'polypeptide(L)'
;MKPVLQLALDFVDTKRAVKAAVAADAGGVDWIEAGTPLIKSEGLQVVRNLRELFPAKTIVADMKIMDAGRIEVESATKAGADIVDVLGAASDATIRECIQAARNYGSQIAVDLISVEDVVSRAQAIEKMGADYITVHCSIDEQMEGKSPFEKLRKVCDAVSLPVAVAGGINSETAHKAVEAGAAIIIVGGAITKAPDPEKASADIKKAIDRKISIPSMFFKRGGEKDIKDILDKVSAANLSDALHRGGVLEGIRPLFSGIRMVGKALTVRTYPGDWSKPVQAIDAAEQGDIIVIDAGGAGPAIWGELATHSARQREIAGVVIDGAIRDTHDIKNMRFPAFTRLIAPNAGEPRGFGEIGVPVTIGGRNVETGDWLVGDDDGVVALPGSIAAEYANRAMDVLERENRIRQEIKEGSTLSKVTELLRWEKKS
;
A
#
# COMPACT_ATOMS: atom_id res chain seq x y z
N MET A 1 26.18 -2.14 -18.28
CA MET A 1 25.23 -1.57 -19.25
C MET A 1 24.73 -0.21 -18.76
N LYS A 2 24.10 0.62 -19.60
CA LYS A 2 23.36 1.81 -19.11
C LYS A 2 22.16 1.31 -18.29
N PRO A 3 21.84 1.90 -17.13
CA PRO A 3 20.66 1.52 -16.36
C PRO A 3 19.37 1.59 -17.19
N VAL A 4 18.55 0.55 -17.05
CA VAL A 4 17.28 0.35 -17.75
C VAL A 4 16.13 0.66 -16.79
N LEU A 5 15.13 1.41 -17.25
CA LEU A 5 13.83 1.53 -16.61
C LEU A 5 12.86 0.54 -17.26
N GLN A 6 12.41 -0.44 -16.48
CA GLN A 6 11.43 -1.44 -16.90
C GLN A 6 10.08 -1.12 -16.25
N LEU A 7 9.03 -1.07 -17.07
CA LEU A 7 7.65 -0.91 -16.60
C LEU A 7 7.02 -2.27 -16.31
N ALA A 8 6.51 -2.49 -15.10
CA ALA A 8 5.71 -3.67 -14.74
C ALA A 8 4.20 -3.38 -14.82
N LEU A 9 3.50 -4.08 -15.72
CA LEU A 9 2.05 -3.91 -15.94
C LEU A 9 1.22 -4.93 -15.14
N ASP A 10 1.06 -4.69 -13.83
CA ASP A 10 0.23 -5.51 -12.94
C ASP A 10 -1.26 -5.15 -13.02
N PHE A 11 -1.85 -5.35 -14.19
CA PHE A 11 -3.28 -5.21 -14.43
C PHE A 11 -3.96 -6.57 -14.52
N VAL A 12 -5.29 -6.60 -14.55
CA VAL A 12 -6.07 -7.80 -14.90
C VAL A 12 -6.85 -7.62 -16.20
N ASP A 13 -6.52 -6.55 -16.94
CA ASP A 13 -7.18 -6.19 -18.19
C ASP A 13 -6.22 -5.58 -19.20
N THR A 14 -6.32 -6.03 -20.45
CA THR A 14 -5.43 -5.61 -21.54
C THR A 14 -5.57 -4.12 -21.86
N LYS A 15 -6.79 -3.58 -21.82
CA LYS A 15 -7.06 -2.20 -22.26
C LYS A 15 -6.34 -1.17 -21.38
N ARG A 16 -6.41 -1.31 -20.05
CA ARG A 16 -5.71 -0.41 -19.13
C ARG A 16 -4.21 -0.63 -19.17
N ALA A 17 -3.76 -1.89 -19.26
CA ALA A 17 -2.34 -2.19 -19.39
C ALA A 17 -1.73 -1.47 -20.61
N VAL A 18 -2.39 -1.53 -21.76
CA VAL A 18 -1.96 -0.84 -22.97
C VAL A 18 -2.00 0.68 -22.81
N LYS A 19 -3.06 1.26 -22.24
CA LYS A 19 -3.13 2.72 -22.00
C LYS A 19 -1.95 3.18 -21.13
N ALA A 20 -1.66 2.46 -20.05
CA ALA A 20 -0.53 2.76 -19.16
C ALA A 20 0.82 2.58 -19.86
N ALA A 21 0.98 1.52 -20.66
CA ALA A 21 2.20 1.27 -21.42
C ALA A 21 2.51 2.39 -22.41
N VAL A 22 1.50 2.86 -23.17
CA VAL A 22 1.67 3.96 -24.14
C VAL A 22 2.09 5.25 -23.44
N ALA A 23 1.44 5.61 -22.34
CA ALA A 23 1.80 6.81 -21.57
C ALA A 23 3.22 6.70 -20.98
N ALA A 24 3.56 5.55 -20.40
CA ALA A 24 4.87 5.32 -19.83
C ALA A 24 5.99 5.31 -20.90
N ASP A 25 5.72 4.77 -22.09
CA ASP A 25 6.65 4.80 -23.23
C ASP A 25 6.97 6.23 -23.67
N ALA A 26 5.97 7.09 -23.76
CA ALA A 26 6.18 8.52 -24.00
C ALA A 26 7.06 9.18 -22.90
N GLY A 27 6.97 8.69 -21.66
CA GLY A 27 7.82 9.10 -20.54
C GLY A 27 9.23 8.50 -20.55
N GLY A 28 9.55 7.61 -21.49
CA GLY A 28 10.90 7.09 -21.70
C GLY A 28 11.24 5.81 -20.95
N VAL A 29 10.26 4.93 -20.67
CA VAL A 29 10.56 3.56 -20.23
C VAL A 29 11.29 2.80 -21.34
N ASP A 30 12.29 2.01 -20.97
CA ASP A 30 13.11 1.28 -21.93
C ASP A 30 12.50 -0.09 -22.24
N TRP A 31 12.04 -0.81 -21.21
CA TRP A 31 11.46 -2.15 -21.30
C TRP A 31 10.02 -2.16 -20.79
N ILE A 32 9.18 -3.02 -21.36
CA ILE A 32 7.77 -3.16 -21.00
C ILE A 32 7.50 -4.62 -20.63
N GLU A 33 7.03 -4.84 -19.41
CA GLU A 33 6.72 -6.16 -18.86
C GLU A 33 5.21 -6.39 -18.81
N ALA A 34 4.75 -7.50 -19.37
CA ALA A 34 3.45 -8.05 -19.05
C ALA A 34 3.55 -8.76 -17.68
N GLY A 35 3.01 -8.11 -16.64
CA GLY A 35 3.08 -8.60 -15.27
C GLY A 35 2.29 -9.90 -15.07
N THR A 36 2.64 -10.65 -14.02
CA THR A 36 1.99 -11.93 -13.67
C THR A 36 0.44 -11.86 -13.65
N PRO A 37 -0.21 -10.88 -12.98
CA PRO A 37 -1.68 -10.84 -12.93
C PRO A 37 -2.32 -10.65 -14.30
N LEU A 38 -1.63 -9.92 -15.18
CA LEU A 38 -2.11 -9.59 -16.52
C LEU A 38 -2.04 -10.81 -17.42
N ILE A 39 -0.89 -11.51 -17.41
CA ILE A 39 -0.74 -12.79 -18.12
C ILE A 39 -1.74 -13.82 -17.61
N LYS A 40 -1.94 -13.92 -16.29
CA LYS A 40 -2.93 -14.86 -15.72
C LYS A 40 -4.35 -14.56 -16.16
N SER A 41 -4.72 -13.29 -16.32
CA SER A 41 -6.08 -12.92 -16.70
C SER A 41 -6.33 -12.93 -18.21
N GLU A 42 -5.33 -12.58 -19.03
CA GLU A 42 -5.49 -12.35 -20.48
C GLU A 42 -4.78 -13.42 -21.32
N GLY A 43 -4.00 -14.28 -20.68
CA GLY A 43 -3.07 -15.18 -21.34
C GLY A 43 -1.96 -14.41 -22.07
N LEU A 44 -1.21 -15.13 -22.90
CA LEU A 44 -0.13 -14.56 -23.71
C LEU A 44 -0.61 -13.67 -24.86
N GLN A 45 -1.92 -13.45 -25.00
CA GLN A 45 -2.44 -12.49 -25.97
C GLN A 45 -1.98 -11.07 -25.66
N VAL A 46 -1.83 -10.73 -24.37
CA VAL A 46 -1.31 -9.42 -23.98
C VAL A 46 0.13 -9.20 -24.45
N VAL A 47 0.96 -10.24 -24.44
CA VAL A 47 2.35 -10.17 -24.92
C VAL A 47 2.37 -9.89 -26.42
N ARG A 48 1.48 -10.54 -27.20
CA ARG A 48 1.32 -10.26 -28.64
C ARG A 48 0.91 -8.82 -28.90
N ASN A 49 -0.06 -8.31 -28.12
CA ASN A 49 -0.51 -6.94 -28.25
C ASN A 49 0.59 -5.93 -27.92
N LEU A 50 1.37 -6.18 -26.86
CA LEU A 50 2.51 -5.32 -26.52
C LEU A 50 3.59 -5.34 -27.60
N ARG A 51 3.93 -6.51 -28.15
CA ARG A 51 4.90 -6.61 -29.27
C ARG A 51 4.41 -5.87 -30.51
N GLU A 52 3.13 -5.98 -30.86
CA GLU A 52 2.55 -5.29 -32.01
C GLU A 52 2.62 -3.76 -31.84
N LEU A 53 2.32 -3.26 -30.65
CA LEU A 53 2.33 -1.83 -30.35
C LEU A 53 3.74 -1.25 -30.19
N PHE A 54 4.67 -2.04 -29.65
CA PHE A 54 6.03 -1.61 -29.31
C PHE A 54 7.08 -2.51 -29.98
N PRO A 55 7.15 -2.55 -31.32
CA PRO A 55 7.99 -3.50 -32.05
C PRO A 55 9.49 -3.34 -31.76
N ALA A 56 9.93 -2.14 -31.40
CA ALA A 56 11.31 -1.81 -31.10
C ALA A 56 11.68 -1.89 -29.61
N LYS A 57 10.72 -2.13 -28.71
CA LYS A 57 10.98 -2.24 -27.27
C LYS A 57 11.33 -3.67 -26.89
N THR A 58 12.04 -3.79 -25.78
CA THR A 58 12.20 -5.08 -25.11
C THR A 58 10.91 -5.42 -24.38
N ILE A 59 10.33 -6.57 -24.72
CA ILE A 59 9.11 -7.08 -24.09
C ILE A 59 9.49 -8.19 -23.11
N VAL A 60 9.12 -8.01 -21.84
CA VAL A 60 9.33 -8.99 -20.78
C VAL A 60 8.01 -9.69 -20.48
N ALA A 61 8.03 -11.02 -20.36
CA ALA A 61 6.90 -11.80 -19.87
C ALA A 61 7.21 -12.30 -18.46
N ASP A 62 6.57 -11.70 -17.45
CA ASP A 62 6.66 -12.14 -16.05
C ASP A 62 5.80 -13.40 -15.84
N MET A 63 6.26 -14.51 -16.40
CA MET A 63 5.56 -15.80 -16.37
C MET A 63 5.59 -16.43 -14.98
N LYS A 64 6.59 -16.09 -14.16
CA LYS A 64 6.89 -16.75 -12.87
C LYS A 64 6.89 -18.26 -12.98
N ILE A 65 7.59 -18.76 -13.99
CA ILE A 65 7.67 -20.20 -14.28
C ILE A 65 8.17 -20.94 -13.03
N MET A 66 7.40 -21.93 -12.58
CA MET A 66 7.75 -22.80 -11.46
C MET A 66 8.06 -24.23 -11.93
N ASP A 67 7.39 -24.68 -12.98
CA ASP A 67 7.56 -25.97 -13.65
C ASP A 67 7.37 -25.83 -15.17
N ALA A 68 7.49 -26.95 -15.90
CA ALA A 68 7.26 -27.01 -17.35
C ALA A 68 8.05 -25.97 -18.19
N GLY A 69 9.33 -25.74 -17.83
CA GLY A 69 10.11 -24.60 -18.31
C GLY A 69 10.16 -24.43 -19.84
N ARG A 70 10.26 -25.53 -20.59
CA ARG A 70 10.32 -25.45 -22.06
C ARG A 70 9.03 -24.93 -22.68
N ILE A 71 7.88 -25.48 -22.29
CA ILE A 71 6.60 -25.14 -22.94
C ILE A 71 6.21 -23.69 -22.62
N GLU A 72 6.49 -23.23 -21.40
CA GLU A 72 6.19 -21.85 -20.99
C GLU A 72 7.09 -20.84 -21.69
N VAL A 73 8.41 -21.07 -21.72
CA VAL A 73 9.35 -20.18 -22.45
C VAL A 73 9.07 -20.16 -23.94
N GLU A 74 8.83 -21.33 -24.55
CA GLU A 74 8.47 -21.42 -25.96
C GLU A 74 7.21 -20.60 -26.27
N SER A 75 6.17 -20.75 -25.44
CA SER A 75 4.89 -20.07 -25.64
C SER A 75 5.04 -18.56 -25.52
N ALA A 76 5.74 -18.07 -24.49
CA ALA A 76 5.98 -16.65 -24.27
C ALA A 76 6.84 -16.03 -25.38
N THR A 77 7.90 -16.73 -25.80
CA THR A 77 8.79 -16.27 -26.88
C THR A 77 8.05 -16.20 -28.21
N LYS A 78 7.25 -17.23 -28.56
CA LYS A 78 6.40 -17.22 -29.76
C LYS A 78 5.31 -16.15 -29.72
N ALA A 79 4.90 -15.71 -28.53
CA ALA A 79 4.00 -14.58 -28.36
C ALA A 79 4.69 -13.22 -28.55
N GLY A 80 6.03 -13.18 -28.62
CA GLY A 80 6.81 -11.97 -28.89
C GLY A 80 7.61 -11.43 -27.71
N ALA A 81 7.75 -12.18 -26.62
CA ALA A 81 8.63 -11.80 -25.51
C ALA A 81 10.11 -11.96 -25.88
N ASP A 82 10.93 -10.98 -25.52
CA ASP A 82 12.39 -11.06 -25.62
C ASP A 82 13.01 -11.68 -24.35
N ILE A 83 12.37 -11.44 -23.21
CA ILE A 83 12.80 -11.92 -21.89
C ILE A 83 11.64 -12.66 -21.23
N VAL A 84 11.93 -13.80 -20.62
CA VAL A 84 10.95 -14.61 -19.89
C VAL A 84 11.45 -14.87 -18.47
N ASP A 85 10.59 -14.62 -17.49
CA ASP A 85 10.94 -14.77 -16.08
C ASP A 85 10.65 -16.18 -15.55
N VAL A 86 11.61 -16.74 -14.83
CA VAL A 86 11.48 -17.99 -14.06
C VAL A 86 11.76 -17.71 -12.59
N LEU A 87 11.07 -18.41 -11.69
CA LEU A 87 11.32 -18.27 -10.26
C LEU A 87 12.65 -18.91 -9.87
N GLY A 88 13.47 -18.20 -9.10
CA GLY A 88 14.67 -18.73 -8.47
C GLY A 88 14.37 -19.84 -7.48
N ALA A 89 13.16 -19.88 -6.92
CA ALA A 89 12.68 -20.98 -6.08
C ALA A 89 12.32 -22.26 -6.87
N ALA A 90 12.24 -22.20 -8.21
CA ALA A 90 12.00 -23.38 -9.04
C ALA A 90 13.17 -24.37 -8.98
N SER A 91 12.92 -25.61 -9.40
CA SER A 91 13.97 -26.63 -9.44
C SER A 91 15.10 -26.24 -10.41
N ASP A 92 16.34 -26.67 -10.12
CA ASP A 92 17.47 -26.49 -11.03
C ASP A 92 17.20 -27.06 -12.43
N ALA A 93 16.46 -28.17 -12.51
CA ALA A 93 16.07 -28.78 -13.78
C ALA A 93 15.15 -27.84 -14.58
N THR A 94 14.16 -27.23 -13.93
CA THR A 94 13.25 -26.24 -14.54
C THR A 94 14.05 -25.05 -15.08
N ILE A 95 14.92 -24.46 -14.26
CA ILE A 95 15.70 -23.26 -14.65
C ILE A 95 16.61 -23.58 -15.86
N ARG A 96 17.32 -24.72 -15.82
CA ARG A 96 18.16 -25.15 -16.96
C ARG A 96 17.34 -25.40 -18.21
N GLU A 97 16.14 -25.95 -18.07
CA GLU A 97 15.24 -26.17 -19.20
C GLU A 97 14.74 -24.85 -19.80
N CYS A 98 14.38 -23.87 -18.97
CA CYS A 98 14.05 -22.52 -19.41
C CYS A 98 15.19 -21.89 -20.20
N ILE A 99 16.42 -21.93 -19.66
CA ILE A 99 17.63 -21.39 -20.31
C ILE A 99 17.86 -22.07 -21.67
N GLN A 100 17.74 -23.39 -21.73
CA GLN A 100 17.92 -24.11 -22.99
C GLN A 100 16.82 -23.78 -24.01
N ALA A 101 15.57 -23.64 -23.57
CA ALA A 101 14.45 -23.27 -24.44
C ALA A 101 14.64 -21.85 -24.99
N ALA A 102 15.04 -20.90 -24.15
CA ALA A 102 15.28 -19.52 -24.54
C ALA A 102 16.36 -19.42 -25.64
N ARG A 103 17.47 -20.14 -25.47
CA ARG A 103 18.53 -20.25 -26.51
C ARG A 103 18.03 -20.82 -27.83
N ASN A 104 17.10 -21.78 -27.80
CA ASN A 104 16.56 -22.39 -29.02
C ASN A 104 15.60 -21.46 -29.76
N TYR A 105 14.86 -20.63 -29.03
CA TYR A 105 13.81 -19.76 -29.58
C TYR A 105 14.23 -18.30 -29.73
N GLY A 106 15.43 -17.93 -29.26
CA GLY A 106 16.00 -16.59 -29.41
C GLY A 106 15.52 -15.57 -28.37
N SER A 107 15.16 -16.03 -27.17
CA SER A 107 14.85 -15.18 -26.02
C SER A 107 15.90 -15.30 -24.91
N GLN A 108 15.78 -14.48 -23.89
CA GLN A 108 16.63 -14.46 -22.70
C GLN A 108 15.85 -14.85 -21.44
N ILE A 109 16.55 -15.31 -20.41
CA ILE A 109 15.95 -15.69 -19.12
C ILE A 109 16.38 -14.72 -18.01
N ALA A 110 15.39 -14.16 -17.33
CA ALA A 110 15.58 -13.53 -16.04
C ALA A 110 15.12 -14.48 -14.92
N VAL A 111 15.89 -14.56 -13.84
CA VAL A 111 15.54 -15.41 -12.69
C VAL A 111 15.15 -14.55 -11.49
N ASP A 112 13.89 -14.63 -11.08
CA ASP A 112 13.32 -13.85 -9.97
C ASP A 112 13.58 -14.52 -8.62
N LEU A 113 14.36 -13.87 -7.76
CA LEU A 113 14.72 -14.36 -6.43
C LEU A 113 13.65 -14.09 -5.36
N ILE A 114 12.43 -13.72 -5.74
CA ILE A 114 11.30 -13.59 -4.81
C ILE A 114 11.18 -14.85 -3.95
N SER A 115 11.04 -14.64 -2.63
CA SER A 115 10.92 -15.70 -1.62
C SER A 115 12.07 -16.71 -1.56
N VAL A 116 13.25 -16.38 -2.11
CA VAL A 116 14.48 -17.14 -1.90
C VAL A 116 15.15 -16.66 -0.61
N GLU A 117 15.43 -17.58 0.32
CA GLU A 117 16.06 -17.26 1.61
C GLU A 117 17.53 -16.83 1.45
N ASP A 118 18.37 -17.69 0.86
CA ASP A 118 19.77 -17.38 0.54
C ASP A 118 19.92 -16.88 -0.89
N VAL A 119 19.62 -15.60 -1.08
CA VAL A 119 19.66 -14.94 -2.39
C VAL A 119 21.06 -14.93 -3.02
N VAL A 120 22.12 -14.91 -2.22
CA VAL A 120 23.50 -14.80 -2.71
C VAL A 120 23.96 -16.12 -3.29
N SER A 121 23.87 -17.21 -2.51
CA SER A 121 24.26 -18.54 -2.99
C SER A 121 23.41 -18.96 -4.19
N ARG A 122 22.11 -18.61 -4.18
CA ARG A 122 21.20 -18.91 -5.29
C ARG A 122 21.55 -18.14 -6.55
N ALA A 123 21.85 -16.84 -6.45
CA ALA A 123 22.31 -16.02 -7.57
C ALA A 123 23.56 -16.59 -8.23
N GLN A 124 24.56 -16.99 -7.44
CA GLN A 124 25.79 -17.61 -7.95
C GLN A 124 25.53 -18.95 -8.66
N ALA A 125 24.59 -19.76 -8.17
CA ALA A 125 24.20 -21.00 -8.82
C ALA A 125 23.51 -20.73 -10.17
N ILE A 126 22.61 -19.74 -10.22
CA ILE A 126 21.91 -19.32 -11.44
C ILE A 126 22.89 -18.80 -12.50
N GLU A 127 23.86 -17.99 -12.10
CA GLU A 127 24.90 -17.50 -13.00
C GLU A 127 25.67 -18.66 -13.64
N LYS A 128 26.06 -19.67 -12.86
CA LYS A 128 26.72 -20.88 -13.37
C LYS A 128 25.85 -21.69 -14.34
N MET A 129 24.53 -21.62 -14.23
CA MET A 129 23.61 -22.26 -15.19
C MET A 129 23.53 -21.50 -16.52
N GLY A 130 23.94 -20.22 -16.53
CA GLY A 130 23.99 -19.38 -17.72
C GLY A 130 22.67 -18.71 -18.05
N ALA A 131 21.95 -18.23 -17.03
CA ALA A 131 20.87 -17.25 -17.18
C ALA A 131 21.41 -15.90 -17.65
N ASP A 132 20.54 -15.04 -18.18
CA ASP A 132 20.92 -13.72 -18.70
C ASP A 132 20.82 -12.63 -17.64
N TYR A 133 19.80 -12.71 -16.77
CA TYR A 133 19.51 -11.72 -15.75
C TYR A 133 19.10 -12.37 -14.41
N ILE A 134 19.31 -11.63 -13.32
CA ILE A 134 18.84 -12.00 -11.98
C ILE A 134 17.99 -10.85 -11.43
N THR A 135 16.80 -11.13 -10.91
CA THR A 135 15.93 -10.12 -10.31
C THR A 135 15.90 -10.27 -8.79
N VAL A 136 16.28 -9.21 -8.08
CA VAL A 136 16.05 -9.09 -6.63
C VAL A 136 14.71 -8.42 -6.41
N HIS A 137 13.75 -9.19 -5.89
CA HIS A 137 12.36 -8.77 -5.78
C HIS A 137 11.93 -8.74 -4.31
N CYS A 138 11.56 -7.55 -3.81
CA CYS A 138 10.85 -7.40 -2.55
C CYS A 138 9.34 -7.57 -2.80
N SER A 139 8.71 -8.58 -2.21
CA SER A 139 7.30 -8.89 -2.50
C SER A 139 6.36 -7.75 -2.07
N ILE A 140 5.12 -7.75 -2.57
CA ILE A 140 4.12 -6.76 -2.14
C ILE A 140 3.90 -6.82 -0.63
N ASP A 141 3.84 -8.02 -0.05
CA ASP A 141 3.64 -8.20 1.39
C ASP A 141 4.84 -7.67 2.19
N GLU A 142 6.07 -7.96 1.77
CA GLU A 142 7.27 -7.38 2.38
C GLU A 142 7.29 -5.85 2.28
N GLN A 143 6.85 -5.28 1.15
CA GLN A 143 6.72 -3.84 0.98
C GLN A 143 5.67 -3.23 1.91
N MET A 144 4.53 -3.89 2.12
CA MET A 144 3.50 -3.40 3.04
C MET A 144 4.02 -3.40 4.49
N GLU A 145 4.91 -4.32 4.85
CA GLU A 145 5.63 -4.29 6.14
C GLU A 145 6.75 -3.22 6.21
N GLY A 146 6.99 -2.47 5.13
CA GLY A 146 8.03 -1.42 5.06
C GLY A 146 9.44 -1.95 4.75
N LYS A 147 9.59 -3.20 4.30
CA LYS A 147 10.89 -3.77 3.91
C LYS A 147 11.38 -3.21 2.57
N SER A 148 12.69 -3.18 2.39
CA SER A 148 13.36 -2.60 1.21
C SER A 148 14.30 -3.60 0.52
N PRO A 149 14.37 -3.60 -0.83
CA PRO A 149 15.24 -4.53 -1.55
C PRO A 149 16.74 -4.17 -1.52
N PHE A 150 17.13 -2.95 -1.11
CA PHE A 150 18.48 -2.43 -1.40
C PHE A 150 19.63 -3.16 -0.70
N GLU A 151 19.42 -3.74 0.48
CA GLU A 151 20.46 -4.53 1.14
C GLU A 151 20.69 -5.86 0.43
N LYS A 152 19.60 -6.59 0.13
CA LYS A 152 19.64 -7.84 -0.65
C LYS A 152 20.26 -7.58 -2.03
N LEU A 153 19.88 -6.47 -2.67
CA LEU A 153 20.41 -6.05 -3.98
C LEU A 153 21.93 -5.92 -3.97
N ARG A 154 22.51 -5.14 -3.04
CA ARG A 154 23.97 -4.96 -2.96
C ARG A 154 24.71 -6.29 -2.82
N LYS A 155 24.24 -7.15 -1.90
CA LYS A 155 24.86 -8.47 -1.67
C LYS A 155 24.84 -9.34 -2.93
N VAL A 156 23.77 -9.31 -3.71
CA VAL A 156 23.68 -10.05 -4.97
C VAL A 156 24.58 -9.43 -6.04
N CYS A 157 24.53 -8.11 -6.23
CA CYS A 157 25.39 -7.40 -7.18
C CYS A 157 26.89 -7.61 -6.91
N ASP A 158 27.31 -7.70 -5.65
CA ASP A 158 28.71 -7.96 -5.28
C ASP A 158 29.13 -9.43 -5.54
N ALA A 159 28.17 -10.35 -5.64
CA ALA A 159 28.42 -11.79 -5.70
C ALA A 159 28.38 -12.40 -7.10
N VAL A 160 27.82 -11.69 -8.09
CA VAL A 160 27.67 -12.15 -9.48
C VAL A 160 28.12 -11.09 -10.48
N SER A 161 28.47 -11.50 -11.69
CA SER A 161 28.81 -10.62 -12.81
C SER A 161 27.62 -10.34 -13.75
N LEU A 162 26.56 -11.15 -13.68
CA LEU A 162 25.34 -10.92 -14.44
C LEU A 162 24.67 -9.58 -14.12
N PRO A 163 24.01 -8.92 -15.10
CA PRO A 163 23.20 -7.75 -14.82
C PRO A 163 22.04 -8.10 -13.87
N VAL A 164 21.94 -7.35 -12.77
CA VAL A 164 20.93 -7.56 -11.74
C VAL A 164 19.81 -6.54 -11.90
N ALA A 165 18.57 -7.02 -11.96
CA ALA A 165 17.36 -6.23 -11.86
C ALA A 165 16.89 -6.09 -10.41
N VAL A 166 16.16 -5.03 -10.11
CA VAL A 166 15.50 -4.88 -8.81
C VAL A 166 14.04 -4.46 -8.97
N ALA A 167 13.17 -5.11 -8.20
CA ALA A 167 11.75 -4.81 -8.11
C ALA A 167 11.33 -4.63 -6.64
N GLY A 168 10.32 -3.80 -6.45
CA GLY A 168 9.60 -3.64 -5.18
C GLY A 168 9.73 -2.25 -4.56
N GLY A 169 8.63 -1.50 -4.55
CA GLY A 169 8.51 -0.20 -3.87
C GLY A 169 9.36 0.94 -4.46
N ILE A 170 9.85 0.80 -5.71
CA ILE A 170 10.71 1.80 -6.34
C ILE A 170 9.88 2.94 -6.91
N ASN A 171 10.33 4.18 -6.66
CA ASN A 171 9.70 5.41 -7.13
C ASN A 171 10.78 6.45 -7.52
N SER A 172 10.37 7.67 -7.86
CA SER A 172 11.25 8.76 -8.29
C SER A 172 12.26 9.23 -7.21
N GLU A 173 12.04 8.92 -5.94
CA GLU A 173 12.97 9.23 -4.84
C GLU A 173 13.98 8.10 -4.59
N THR A 174 13.65 6.87 -4.95
CA THR A 174 14.46 5.69 -4.61
C THR A 174 15.12 5.04 -5.82
N ALA A 175 14.72 5.37 -7.05
CA ALA A 175 15.28 4.78 -8.26
C ALA A 175 16.79 5.03 -8.41
N HIS A 176 17.32 6.20 -8.03
CA HIS A 176 18.76 6.44 -8.05
C HIS A 176 19.53 5.54 -7.05
N LYS A 177 18.92 5.22 -5.91
CA LYS A 177 19.52 4.33 -4.90
C LYS A 177 19.65 2.90 -5.41
N ALA A 178 18.72 2.45 -6.26
CA ALA A 178 18.85 1.16 -6.96
C ALA A 178 20.11 1.13 -7.84
N VAL A 179 20.33 2.20 -8.61
CA VAL A 179 21.51 2.34 -9.48
C VAL A 179 22.80 2.37 -8.65
N GLU A 180 22.82 3.13 -7.55
CA GLU A 180 23.96 3.19 -6.63
C GLU A 180 24.25 1.85 -5.95
N ALA A 181 23.21 1.04 -5.71
CA ALA A 181 23.34 -0.31 -5.18
C ALA A 181 23.78 -1.36 -6.21
N GLY A 182 23.99 -0.98 -7.48
CA GLY A 182 24.50 -1.85 -8.53
C GLY A 182 23.46 -2.39 -9.51
N ALA A 183 22.18 -2.02 -9.37
CA ALA A 183 21.15 -2.49 -10.29
C ALA A 183 21.39 -1.99 -11.72
N ALA A 184 21.31 -2.94 -12.67
CA ALA A 184 21.35 -2.67 -14.09
C ALA A 184 19.95 -2.37 -14.66
N ILE A 185 18.91 -2.96 -14.05
CA ILE A 185 17.51 -2.83 -14.47
C ILE A 185 16.68 -2.44 -13.24
N ILE A 186 15.86 -1.41 -13.38
CA ILE A 186 15.01 -0.85 -12.33
C ILE A 186 13.57 -1.09 -12.75
N ILE A 187 12.92 -2.03 -12.08
CA ILE A 187 11.54 -2.44 -12.38
C ILE A 187 10.58 -1.60 -11.54
N VAL A 188 9.67 -0.90 -12.20
CA VAL A 188 8.68 -0.03 -11.56
C VAL A 188 7.28 -0.36 -12.05
N GLY A 189 6.40 -0.72 -11.12
CA GLY A 189 4.97 -0.92 -11.37
C GLY A 189 4.13 0.24 -10.85
N GLY A 190 3.62 0.09 -9.61
CA GLY A 190 2.63 0.99 -9.01
C GLY A 190 2.94 2.49 -9.09
N ALA A 191 4.21 2.90 -8.94
CA ALA A 191 4.59 4.31 -9.01
C ALA A 191 4.38 4.96 -10.38
N ILE A 192 4.26 4.15 -11.44
CA ILE A 192 3.87 4.60 -12.78
C ILE A 192 2.41 4.26 -13.04
N THR A 193 2.00 3.01 -12.82
CA THR A 193 0.69 2.50 -13.25
C THR A 193 -0.49 3.04 -12.44
N LYS A 194 -0.24 3.47 -11.19
CA LYS A 194 -1.24 4.12 -10.31
C LYS A 194 -1.09 5.64 -10.28
N ALA A 195 -0.13 6.22 -11.00
CA ALA A 195 0.03 7.67 -11.07
C ALA A 195 -1.15 8.31 -11.83
N PRO A 196 -1.61 9.51 -11.41
CA PRO A 196 -2.58 10.28 -12.19
C PRO A 196 -2.06 10.64 -13.60
N ASP A 197 -0.74 10.78 -13.74
CA ASP A 197 -0.04 11.04 -15.00
C ASP A 197 1.14 10.05 -15.14
N PRO A 198 0.91 8.88 -15.76
CA PRO A 198 1.94 7.86 -15.94
C PRO A 198 3.10 8.29 -16.85
N GLU A 199 2.88 9.20 -17.79
CA GLU A 199 3.92 9.74 -18.67
C GLU A 199 4.91 10.57 -17.86
N LYS A 200 4.40 11.53 -17.09
CA LYS A 200 5.24 12.35 -16.21
C LYS A 200 5.93 11.50 -15.14
N ALA A 201 5.23 10.56 -14.52
CA ALA A 201 5.82 9.67 -13.51
C ALA A 201 7.01 8.88 -14.09
N SER A 202 6.85 8.31 -15.28
CA SER A 202 7.90 7.62 -16.00
C SER A 202 9.08 8.55 -16.32
N ALA A 203 8.81 9.76 -16.80
CA ALA A 203 9.84 10.75 -17.11
C ALA A 203 10.65 11.19 -15.89
N ASP A 204 9.97 11.41 -14.75
CA ASP A 204 10.63 11.78 -13.49
C ASP A 204 11.49 10.62 -12.97
N ILE A 205 11.00 9.37 -13.02
CA ILE A 205 11.78 8.20 -12.63
C ILE A 205 12.99 8.01 -13.56
N LYS A 206 12.80 8.13 -14.88
CA LYS A 206 13.88 8.03 -15.86
C LYS A 206 14.95 9.07 -15.61
N LYS A 207 14.55 10.31 -15.31
CA LYS A 207 15.46 11.40 -14.94
C LYS A 207 16.18 11.13 -13.61
N ALA A 208 15.50 10.55 -12.62
CA ALA A 208 16.11 10.16 -11.34
C ALA A 208 17.20 9.10 -11.55
N ILE A 209 16.96 8.12 -12.43
CA ILE A 209 17.94 7.09 -12.83
C ILE A 209 19.12 7.72 -13.58
N ASP A 210 18.85 8.47 -14.66
CA ASP A 210 19.89 8.99 -15.56
C ASP A 210 20.77 10.04 -14.88
N ARG A 211 20.20 10.87 -14.00
CA ARG A 211 20.93 11.93 -13.29
C ARG A 211 21.39 11.55 -11.88
N LYS A 212 20.99 10.36 -11.40
CA LYS A 212 21.24 9.90 -10.03
C LYS A 212 20.80 10.91 -8.96
N ILE A 213 19.55 11.36 -9.06
CA ILE A 213 18.96 12.32 -8.13
C ILE A 213 17.68 11.77 -7.49
N SER A 214 17.34 12.30 -6.32
CA SER A 214 16.01 12.11 -5.72
C SER A 214 15.04 13.15 -6.28
N ILE A 215 13.89 12.72 -6.80
CA ILE A 215 12.80 13.62 -7.20
C ILE A 215 11.61 13.37 -6.28
N PRO A 216 11.20 14.37 -5.47
CA PRO A 216 10.14 14.20 -4.48
C PRO A 216 8.81 13.71 -5.07
N SER A 217 8.19 12.76 -4.38
CA SER A 217 6.84 12.25 -4.63
C SER A 217 6.02 12.24 -3.35
N MET A 218 4.74 12.59 -3.46
CA MET A 218 3.79 12.50 -2.35
C MET A 218 3.30 11.07 -2.11
N PHE A 219 3.27 10.25 -3.17
CA PHE A 219 2.71 8.90 -3.19
C PHE A 219 3.77 7.85 -3.47
N PHE A 220 3.37 6.58 -3.38
CA PHE A 220 4.15 5.38 -3.69
C PHE A 220 5.33 5.18 -2.74
N LYS A 221 5.12 5.58 -1.49
CA LYS A 221 6.03 5.38 -0.37
C LYS A 221 5.41 4.34 0.55
N ARG A 222 6.22 3.40 1.01
CA ARG A 222 5.87 2.46 2.06
C ARG A 222 6.78 2.71 3.25
N GLY A 223 6.20 2.84 4.42
CA GLY A 223 6.89 3.22 5.65
C GLY A 223 6.83 2.13 6.71
N GLY A 224 7.66 2.27 7.74
CA GLY A 224 7.66 1.40 8.93
C GLY A 224 6.83 1.98 10.08
N GLU A 225 7.05 1.48 11.29
CA GLU A 225 6.32 1.90 12.50
C GLU A 225 6.36 3.42 12.75
N LYS A 226 7.48 4.07 12.41
CA LYS A 226 7.67 5.52 12.62
C LYS A 226 6.85 6.37 11.65
N ASP A 227 6.44 5.80 10.53
CA ASP A 227 5.76 6.51 9.45
C ASP A 227 4.22 6.35 9.51
N ILE A 228 3.71 5.50 10.43
CA ILE A 228 2.29 5.16 10.51
C ILE A 228 1.42 6.41 10.58
N LYS A 229 1.75 7.35 11.48
CA LYS A 229 0.98 8.59 11.63
C LYS A 229 0.92 9.39 10.34
N ASP A 230 2.08 9.62 9.71
CA ASP A 230 2.20 10.40 8.49
C ASP A 230 1.48 9.77 7.28
N ILE A 231 1.34 8.44 7.29
CA ILE A 231 0.57 7.70 6.28
C ILE A 231 -0.93 7.83 6.58
N LEU A 232 -1.33 7.54 7.81
CA LEU A 232 -2.73 7.64 8.24
C LEU A 232 -3.26 9.08 8.14
N ASP A 233 -2.40 10.08 8.26
CA ASP A 233 -2.74 11.49 8.05
C ASP A 233 -3.09 11.86 6.60
N LYS A 234 -2.86 10.96 5.64
CA LYS A 234 -3.16 11.19 4.22
C LYS A 234 -4.39 10.42 3.73
N VAL A 235 -4.87 9.45 4.49
CA VAL A 235 -5.99 8.58 4.10
C VAL A 235 -7.27 8.96 4.85
N SER A 236 -8.41 8.60 4.28
CA SER A 236 -9.71 8.68 4.95
C SER A 236 -10.01 7.43 5.80
N ALA A 237 -11.00 7.52 6.67
CA ALA A 237 -11.53 6.37 7.39
C ALA A 237 -12.04 5.30 6.39
N ALA A 238 -12.68 5.71 5.30
CA ALA A 238 -13.11 4.79 4.24
C ALA A 238 -11.94 4.04 3.58
N ASN A 239 -10.85 4.73 3.25
CA ASN A 239 -9.66 4.08 2.67
C ASN A 239 -9.04 3.06 3.64
N LEU A 240 -8.99 3.40 4.94
CA LEU A 240 -8.50 2.46 5.96
C LEU A 240 -9.43 1.26 6.15
N SER A 241 -10.76 1.48 6.14
CA SER A 241 -11.72 0.38 6.23
C SER A 241 -11.60 -0.56 5.03
N ASP A 242 -11.49 -0.04 3.81
CA ASP A 242 -11.30 -0.85 2.61
C ASP A 242 -10.00 -1.66 2.65
N ALA A 243 -8.91 -1.09 3.19
CA ALA A 243 -7.67 -1.81 3.44
C ALA A 243 -7.85 -2.95 4.46
N LEU A 244 -8.67 -2.73 5.49
CA LEU A 244 -9.07 -3.73 6.49
C LEU A 244 -10.21 -4.65 6.02
N HIS A 245 -10.37 -4.84 4.71
CA HIS A 245 -11.42 -5.67 4.11
C HIS A 245 -12.84 -5.25 4.50
N ARG A 246 -13.10 -3.93 4.52
CA ARG A 246 -14.36 -3.30 4.96
C ARG A 246 -14.61 -3.49 6.47
N GLY A 247 -13.53 -3.59 7.23
CA GLY A 247 -13.52 -3.80 8.68
C GLY A 247 -13.15 -2.55 9.47
N GLY A 248 -12.95 -2.72 10.77
CA GLY A 248 -12.43 -1.70 11.69
C GLY A 248 -13.40 -0.57 12.09
N VAL A 249 -14.56 -0.45 11.43
CA VAL A 249 -15.55 0.60 11.72
C VAL A 249 -16.11 0.47 13.13
N LEU A 250 -16.14 1.58 13.88
CA LEU A 250 -16.82 1.71 15.18
C LEU A 250 -18.30 2.09 14.96
N GLU A 251 -19.20 1.12 15.05
CA GLU A 251 -20.61 1.31 14.73
C GLU A 251 -21.35 2.25 15.71
N GLY A 252 -22.20 3.11 15.16
CA GLY A 252 -23.02 4.05 15.94
C GLY A 252 -22.23 5.21 16.55
N ILE A 253 -20.92 5.30 16.30
CA ILE A 253 -20.09 6.42 16.71
C ILE A 253 -20.07 7.45 15.58
N ARG A 254 -20.46 8.70 15.89
CA ARG A 254 -20.64 9.77 14.89
C ARG A 254 -19.83 11.01 15.24
N PRO A 255 -19.36 11.76 14.23
CA PRO A 255 -18.70 13.03 14.45
C PRO A 255 -19.67 14.05 15.05
N LEU A 256 -19.17 14.89 15.96
CA LEU A 256 -19.99 15.93 16.59
C LEU A 256 -20.41 17.04 15.60
N PHE A 257 -19.59 17.28 14.57
CA PHE A 257 -19.79 18.26 13.50
C PHE A 257 -19.01 17.86 12.25
N SER A 258 -19.36 18.44 11.10
CA SER A 258 -18.71 18.17 9.81
C SER A 258 -17.38 18.92 9.62
N GLY A 259 -16.52 18.39 8.77
CA GLY A 259 -15.15 18.86 8.57
C GLY A 259 -14.22 18.49 9.73
N ILE A 260 -14.54 17.43 10.48
CA ILE A 260 -13.75 16.95 11.60
C ILE A 260 -12.74 15.90 11.11
N ARG A 261 -11.55 15.87 11.70
CA ARG A 261 -10.55 14.85 11.40
C ARG A 261 -9.67 14.59 12.62
N MET A 262 -9.34 13.33 12.86
CA MET A 262 -8.33 12.94 13.85
C MET A 262 -7.59 11.68 13.42
N VAL A 263 -6.31 11.62 13.80
CA VAL A 263 -5.44 10.46 13.66
C VAL A 263 -4.51 10.40 14.87
N GLY A 264 -4.55 9.29 15.60
CA GLY A 264 -3.76 9.13 16.82
C GLY A 264 -3.86 7.71 17.39
N LYS A 265 -3.07 7.45 18.43
CA LYS A 265 -3.14 6.19 19.18
C LYS A 265 -4.23 6.25 20.24
N ALA A 266 -4.90 5.14 20.49
CA ALA A 266 -5.93 5.02 21.49
C ALA A 266 -5.31 4.98 22.89
N LEU A 267 -5.81 5.81 23.79
CA LEU A 267 -5.77 5.56 25.23
C LEU A 267 -7.18 5.16 25.67
N THR A 268 -7.36 3.89 25.98
CA THR A 268 -8.68 3.32 26.26
C THR A 268 -9.10 3.55 27.70
N VAL A 269 -10.39 3.79 27.90
CA VAL A 269 -11.00 4.07 29.20
C VAL A 269 -12.31 3.30 29.28
N ARG A 270 -12.46 2.45 30.31
CA ARG A 270 -13.74 1.84 30.64
C ARG A 270 -14.32 2.55 31.85
N THR A 271 -15.59 2.94 31.79
CA THR A 271 -16.29 3.55 32.93
C THR A 271 -17.78 3.21 32.94
N TYR A 272 -18.44 3.49 34.05
CA TYR A 272 -19.89 3.32 34.14
C TYR A 272 -20.62 4.50 33.46
N PRO A 273 -21.83 4.29 32.91
CA PRO A 273 -22.65 5.38 32.39
C PRO A 273 -22.78 6.55 33.38
N GLY A 274 -22.41 7.75 32.94
CA GLY A 274 -22.44 8.97 33.76
C GLY A 274 -21.23 9.17 34.69
N ASP A 275 -20.31 8.22 34.84
CA ASP A 275 -19.09 8.47 35.61
C ASP A 275 -17.99 9.10 34.76
N TRP A 276 -17.74 10.39 34.98
CA TRP A 276 -16.74 11.15 34.22
C TRP A 276 -15.36 11.20 34.87
N SER A 277 -15.16 10.56 36.03
CA SER A 277 -13.89 10.63 36.77
C SER A 277 -12.71 10.07 35.96
N LYS A 278 -12.84 8.84 35.43
CA LYS A 278 -11.80 8.19 34.61
C LYS A 278 -11.61 8.84 33.24
N PRO A 279 -12.68 9.23 32.51
CA PRO A 279 -12.57 10.06 31.32
C PRO A 279 -11.69 11.31 31.50
N VAL A 280 -11.91 12.09 32.57
CA VAL A 280 -11.13 13.31 32.81
C VAL A 280 -9.71 12.97 33.26
N GLN A 281 -9.54 11.97 34.14
CA GLN A 281 -8.20 11.51 34.56
C GLN A 281 -7.35 10.99 33.40
N ALA A 282 -7.97 10.42 32.35
CA ALA A 282 -7.26 9.93 31.18
C ALA A 282 -6.55 11.05 30.41
N ILE A 283 -7.00 12.30 30.53
CA ILE A 283 -6.30 13.45 29.95
C ILE A 283 -4.90 13.58 30.54
N ASP A 284 -4.74 13.34 31.84
CA ASP A 284 -3.45 13.42 32.51
C ASP A 284 -2.51 12.28 32.11
N ALA A 285 -3.07 11.12 31.77
CA ALA A 285 -2.34 9.92 31.37
C ALA A 285 -2.00 9.89 29.86
N ALA A 286 -2.72 10.65 29.03
CA ALA A 286 -2.53 10.68 27.58
C ALA A 286 -1.23 11.39 27.17
N GLU A 287 -0.58 10.86 26.13
CA GLU A 287 0.53 11.50 25.44
C GLU A 287 0.01 12.49 24.39
N GLN A 288 0.89 13.39 23.93
CA GLN A 288 0.58 14.31 22.85
C GLN A 288 0.19 13.53 21.58
N GLY A 289 -0.95 13.89 20.99
CA GLY A 289 -1.47 13.25 19.78
C GLY A 289 -2.27 11.96 20.02
N ASP A 290 -2.44 11.51 21.27
CA ASP A 290 -3.33 10.39 21.58
C ASP A 290 -4.81 10.76 21.34
N ILE A 291 -5.64 9.72 21.22
CA ILE A 291 -7.09 9.79 21.18
C ILE A 291 -7.61 9.05 22.40
N ILE A 292 -8.39 9.72 23.24
CA ILE A 292 -9.03 9.07 24.38
C ILE A 292 -10.26 8.32 23.87
N VAL A 293 -10.34 7.01 24.16
CA VAL A 293 -11.41 6.11 23.71
C VAL A 293 -12.18 5.62 24.91
N ILE A 294 -13.41 6.07 25.06
CA ILE A 294 -14.22 5.86 26.27
C ILE A 294 -15.34 4.90 25.96
N ASP A 295 -15.34 3.76 26.63
CA ASP A 295 -16.49 2.87 26.74
C ASP A 295 -17.25 3.20 28.04
N ALA A 296 -18.43 3.81 27.87
CA ALA A 296 -19.38 4.11 28.93
C ALA A 296 -20.70 3.34 28.71
N GLY A 297 -20.66 2.20 28.01
CA GLY A 297 -21.83 1.35 27.77
C GLY A 297 -22.86 1.92 26.79
N GLY A 298 -22.53 2.96 26.03
CA GLY A 298 -23.41 3.53 25.01
C GLY A 298 -24.64 4.25 25.55
N ALA A 299 -24.62 4.65 26.83
CA ALA A 299 -25.73 5.32 27.51
C ALA A 299 -25.32 6.69 28.06
N GLY A 300 -26.32 7.53 28.37
CA GLY A 300 -26.13 8.73 29.18
C GLY A 300 -26.21 8.41 30.69
N PRO A 301 -26.02 9.40 31.58
CA PRO A 301 -25.74 10.82 31.33
C PRO A 301 -24.38 11.11 30.67
N ALA A 302 -24.14 12.36 30.28
CA ALA A 302 -22.89 12.76 29.61
C ALA A 302 -21.66 12.62 30.51
N ILE A 303 -20.57 12.10 29.94
CA ILE A 303 -19.27 11.89 30.63
C ILE A 303 -18.15 12.82 30.13
N TRP A 304 -18.43 13.65 29.14
CA TRP A 304 -17.50 14.61 28.56
C TRP A 304 -18.22 15.89 28.16
N GLY A 305 -17.53 17.03 28.27
CA GLY A 305 -18.07 18.36 27.99
C GLY A 305 -16.97 19.39 27.72
N GLU A 306 -17.32 20.68 27.83
CA GLU A 306 -16.44 21.81 27.46
C GLU A 306 -15.13 21.81 28.25
N LEU A 307 -15.19 21.68 29.59
CA LEU A 307 -14.00 21.78 30.44
C LEU A 307 -12.99 20.65 30.21
N ALA A 308 -13.48 19.42 30.03
CA ALA A 308 -12.63 18.29 29.66
C ALA A 308 -11.97 18.54 28.29
N THR A 309 -12.72 19.13 27.36
CA THR A 309 -12.21 19.51 26.03
C THR A 309 -11.11 20.58 26.11
N HIS A 310 -11.24 21.58 26.99
CA HIS A 310 -10.17 22.56 27.22
C HIS A 310 -8.89 21.91 27.72
N SER A 311 -9.01 21.02 28.70
CA SER A 311 -7.87 20.29 29.26
C SER A 311 -7.21 19.40 28.19
N ALA A 312 -8.00 18.69 27.39
CA ALA A 312 -7.50 17.85 26.29
C ALA A 312 -6.76 18.66 25.22
N ARG A 313 -7.26 19.85 24.85
CA ARG A 313 -6.56 20.74 23.92
C ARG A 313 -5.25 21.27 24.48
N GLN A 314 -5.22 21.61 25.77
CA GLN A 314 -4.00 22.08 26.43
C GLN A 314 -2.91 21.00 26.44
N ARG A 315 -3.31 19.73 26.48
CA ARG A 315 -2.42 18.56 26.39
C ARG A 315 -2.18 18.06 24.97
N GLU A 316 -2.66 18.78 23.96
CA GLU A 316 -2.47 18.44 22.54
C GLU A 316 -2.97 17.03 22.19
N ILE A 317 -4.04 16.58 22.85
CA ILE A 317 -4.75 15.33 22.54
C ILE A 317 -5.43 15.49 21.18
N ALA A 318 -5.31 14.49 20.31
CA ALA A 318 -5.81 14.54 18.93
C ALA A 318 -7.34 14.44 18.83
N GLY A 319 -8.01 13.86 19.84
CA GLY A 319 -9.47 13.80 19.88
C GLY A 319 -10.01 12.91 20.99
N VAL A 320 -11.34 12.74 20.98
CA VAL A 320 -12.06 11.81 21.88
C VAL A 320 -13.08 10.99 21.10
N VAL A 321 -13.18 9.70 21.43
CA VAL A 321 -14.21 8.76 20.93
C VAL A 321 -14.99 8.24 22.12
N ILE A 322 -16.32 8.34 22.10
CA ILE A 322 -17.17 8.06 23.26
C ILE A 322 -18.31 7.11 22.88
N ASP A 323 -18.25 5.86 23.37
CA ASP A 323 -19.41 4.99 23.45
C ASP A 323 -20.28 5.35 24.66
N GLY A 324 -21.01 6.44 24.54
CA GLY A 324 -21.74 7.08 25.62
C GLY A 324 -22.20 8.47 25.20
N ALA A 325 -22.52 9.32 26.17
CA ALA A 325 -23.00 10.67 25.91
C ALA A 325 -21.96 11.77 26.11
N ILE A 326 -22.00 12.79 25.23
CA ILE A 326 -21.28 14.07 25.36
C ILE A 326 -22.27 15.22 25.58
N ARG A 327 -21.80 16.32 26.18
CA ARG A 327 -22.55 17.58 26.34
C ARG A 327 -21.74 18.80 25.87
N ASP A 328 -22.31 19.99 26.03
CA ASP A 328 -21.66 21.29 25.71
C ASP A 328 -21.21 21.38 24.24
N THR A 329 -22.03 20.82 23.35
CA THR A 329 -21.64 20.60 21.95
C THR A 329 -21.39 21.88 21.16
N HIS A 330 -22.00 23.00 21.55
CA HIS A 330 -21.77 24.30 20.92
C HIS A 330 -20.33 24.77 21.13
N ASP A 331 -19.85 24.71 22.37
CA ASP A 331 -18.51 25.17 22.75
C ASP A 331 -17.44 24.26 22.16
N ILE A 332 -17.64 22.93 22.22
CA ILE A 332 -16.73 21.94 21.61
C ILE A 332 -16.60 22.18 20.10
N LYS A 333 -17.71 22.50 19.40
CA LYS A 333 -17.70 22.88 17.98
C LYS A 333 -16.90 24.15 17.72
N ASN A 334 -17.10 25.19 18.54
CA ASN A 334 -16.37 26.45 18.42
C ASN A 334 -14.86 26.26 18.65
N MET A 335 -14.50 25.33 19.55
CA MET A 335 -13.11 24.94 19.81
C MET A 335 -12.49 24.10 18.69
N ARG A 336 -13.30 23.59 17.75
CA ARG A 336 -12.88 22.69 16.66
C ARG A 336 -12.15 21.44 17.17
N PHE A 337 -12.50 20.96 18.36
CA PHE A 337 -11.89 19.75 18.91
C PHE A 337 -12.53 18.48 18.30
N PRO A 338 -11.74 17.52 17.81
CA PRO A 338 -12.27 16.27 17.30
C PRO A 338 -12.97 15.43 18.36
N ALA A 339 -14.30 15.37 18.31
CA ALA A 339 -15.12 14.59 19.21
C ALA A 339 -16.09 13.70 18.43
N PHE A 340 -16.06 12.42 18.76
CA PHE A 340 -16.92 11.39 18.19
C PHE A 340 -17.70 10.72 19.31
N THR A 341 -19.00 10.56 19.14
CA THR A 341 -19.87 10.08 20.22
C THR A 341 -21.04 9.26 19.69
N ARG A 342 -21.60 8.40 20.55
CA ARG A 342 -22.89 7.74 20.28
C ARG A 342 -24.08 8.65 20.57
N LEU A 343 -24.02 9.43 21.66
CA LEU A 343 -25.16 10.19 22.17
C LEU A 343 -24.79 11.63 22.53
N ILE A 344 -25.79 12.52 22.46
CA ILE A 344 -25.70 13.87 23.02
C ILE A 344 -26.73 13.97 24.13
N ALA A 345 -26.33 14.42 25.32
CA ALA A 345 -27.22 14.60 26.46
C ALA A 345 -26.90 15.90 27.21
N PRO A 346 -27.89 16.65 27.72
CA PRO A 346 -27.63 17.92 28.43
C PRO A 346 -27.18 17.71 29.89
N ASN A 347 -27.64 16.64 30.54
CA ASN A 347 -27.27 16.33 31.92
C ASN A 347 -25.92 15.62 31.96
N ALA A 348 -24.99 16.14 32.78
CA ALA A 348 -23.79 15.38 33.16
C ALA A 348 -24.13 14.34 34.23
N GLY A 349 -23.30 13.32 34.32
CA GLY A 349 -23.31 12.44 35.48
C GLY A 349 -22.38 12.94 36.60
N GLU A 350 -21.92 12.02 37.44
CA GLU A 350 -21.21 12.29 38.70
C GLU A 350 -19.80 11.66 38.67
N PRO A 351 -18.77 12.31 39.24
CA PRO A 351 -17.42 11.75 39.29
C PRO A 351 -17.30 10.71 40.40
N ARG A 352 -17.80 9.49 40.16
CA ARG A 352 -17.85 8.44 41.20
C ARG A 352 -16.51 7.72 41.37
N GLY A 353 -15.60 7.84 40.41
CA GLY A 353 -14.24 7.31 40.50
C GLY A 353 -14.09 5.86 40.04
N PHE A 354 -15.16 5.26 39.51
CA PHE A 354 -15.16 3.90 39.01
C PHE A 354 -14.65 3.81 37.57
N GLY A 355 -14.09 2.64 37.24
CA GLY A 355 -13.55 2.34 35.92
C GLY A 355 -12.04 2.27 35.89
N GLU A 356 -11.51 2.10 34.68
CA GLU A 356 -10.12 1.73 34.43
C GLU A 356 -9.60 2.47 33.19
N ILE A 357 -8.31 2.83 33.20
CA ILE A 357 -7.60 3.47 32.09
C ILE A 357 -6.57 2.45 31.59
N GLY A 358 -6.40 2.33 30.28
CA GLY A 358 -5.42 1.43 29.67
C GLY A 358 -5.93 0.01 29.44
N VAL A 359 -7.20 -0.30 29.75
CA VAL A 359 -7.77 -1.64 29.59
C VAL A 359 -8.44 -1.80 28.22
N PRO A 360 -8.45 -3.01 27.63
CA PRO A 360 -9.21 -3.26 26.41
C PRO A 360 -10.70 -2.90 26.58
N VAL A 361 -11.29 -2.23 25.59
CA VAL A 361 -12.69 -1.80 25.59
C VAL A 361 -13.43 -2.35 24.37
N THR A 362 -14.76 -2.45 24.46
CA THR A 362 -15.60 -2.80 23.31
C THR A 362 -16.47 -1.61 22.96
N ILE A 363 -16.12 -0.90 21.88
CA ILE A 363 -16.81 0.29 21.41
C ILE A 363 -17.32 0.08 19.99
N GLY A 364 -18.58 0.42 19.74
CA GLY A 364 -19.19 0.28 18.41
C GLY A 364 -19.04 -1.12 17.81
N GLY A 365 -19.14 -2.16 18.66
CA GLY A 365 -19.01 -3.57 18.24
C GLY A 365 -17.57 -4.03 17.97
N ARG A 366 -16.55 -3.23 18.27
CA ARG A 366 -15.13 -3.58 18.06
C ARG A 366 -14.35 -3.51 19.36
N ASN A 367 -13.39 -4.43 19.49
CA ASN A 367 -12.39 -4.36 20.55
C ASN A 367 -11.34 -3.33 20.15
N VAL A 368 -11.00 -2.45 21.08
CA VAL A 368 -9.93 -1.46 20.95
C VAL A 368 -9.04 -1.58 22.17
N GLU A 369 -7.73 -1.63 21.94
CA GLU A 369 -6.70 -1.67 22.97
C GLU A 369 -5.93 -0.35 23.03
N THR A 370 -5.32 -0.06 24.18
CA THR A 370 -4.42 1.09 24.27
C THR A 370 -3.21 0.86 23.36
N GLY A 371 -2.91 1.84 22.51
CA GLY A 371 -1.87 1.76 21.48
C GLY A 371 -2.38 1.43 20.07
N ASP A 372 -3.64 1.04 19.90
CA ASP A 372 -4.28 0.91 18.58
C ASP A 372 -4.37 2.27 17.89
N TRP A 373 -4.38 2.30 16.56
CA TRP A 373 -4.54 3.53 15.79
C TRP A 373 -6.00 3.79 15.46
N LEU A 374 -6.41 5.05 15.50
CA LEU A 374 -7.73 5.48 15.06
C LEU A 374 -7.60 6.51 13.95
N VAL A 375 -8.43 6.36 12.92
CA VAL A 375 -8.68 7.39 11.91
C VAL A 375 -10.15 7.76 11.98
N GLY A 376 -10.43 9.02 12.27
CA GLY A 376 -11.77 9.58 12.32
C GLY A 376 -11.94 10.72 11.33
N ASP A 377 -13.04 10.71 10.59
CA ASP A 377 -13.48 11.79 9.70
C ASP A 377 -15.02 11.90 9.70
N ASP A 378 -15.60 12.62 8.73
CA ASP A 378 -17.04 12.85 8.67
C ASP A 378 -17.88 11.55 8.52
N ASP A 379 -17.30 10.46 8.03
CA ASP A 379 -18.01 9.18 7.83
C ASP A 379 -18.05 8.32 9.11
N GLY A 380 -17.15 8.58 10.07
CA GLY A 380 -17.08 7.89 11.35
C GLY A 380 -15.65 7.65 11.80
N VAL A 381 -15.44 6.57 12.55
CA VAL A 381 -14.13 6.19 13.11
C VAL A 381 -13.81 4.75 12.73
N VAL A 382 -12.57 4.52 12.31
CA VAL A 382 -12.01 3.19 12.04
C VAL A 382 -10.84 2.94 12.98
N ALA A 383 -10.88 1.80 13.66
CA ALA A 383 -9.82 1.28 14.52
C ALA A 383 -8.92 0.32 13.75
N LEU A 384 -7.62 0.50 13.93
CA LEU A 384 -6.54 -0.29 13.35
C LEU A 384 -5.69 -0.87 14.48
N PRO A 385 -5.67 -2.21 14.66
CA PRO A 385 -4.87 -2.83 15.71
C PRO A 385 -3.38 -2.46 15.58
N GLY A 386 -2.75 -2.12 16.71
CA GLY A 386 -1.36 -1.66 16.75
C GLY A 386 -0.36 -2.67 16.15
N SER A 387 -0.62 -3.97 16.34
CA SER A 387 0.25 -5.06 15.87
C SER A 387 0.36 -5.21 14.36
N ILE A 388 -0.62 -4.69 13.60
CA ILE A 388 -0.65 -4.75 12.13
C ILE A 388 -0.64 -3.35 11.50
N ALA A 389 -0.40 -2.31 12.30
CA ALA A 389 -0.64 -0.93 11.89
C ALA A 389 0.26 -0.46 10.75
N ALA A 390 1.54 -0.84 10.73
CA ALA A 390 2.45 -0.49 9.63
C ALA A 390 1.97 -1.04 8.28
N GLU A 391 1.60 -2.33 8.27
CA GLU A 391 1.09 -3.01 7.08
C GLU A 391 -0.19 -2.36 6.55
N TYR A 392 -1.18 -2.16 7.42
CA TYR A 392 -2.49 -1.70 6.98
C TYR A 392 -2.56 -0.19 6.76
N ALA A 393 -1.67 0.61 7.37
CA ALA A 393 -1.48 2.00 6.96
C ALA A 393 -0.97 2.07 5.51
N ASN A 394 0.03 1.24 5.16
CA ASN A 394 0.55 1.14 3.81
C ASN A 394 -0.50 0.61 2.82
N ARG A 395 -1.33 -0.38 3.20
CA ARG A 395 -2.47 -0.84 2.39
C ARG A 395 -3.53 0.25 2.20
N ALA A 396 -3.82 1.06 3.22
CA ALA A 396 -4.75 2.19 3.10
C ALA A 396 -4.24 3.25 2.11
N MET A 397 -2.94 3.53 2.14
CA MET A 397 -2.31 4.39 1.12
C MET A 397 -2.41 3.80 -0.29
N ASP A 398 -2.26 2.48 -0.45
CA ASP A 398 -2.44 1.81 -1.74
C ASP A 398 -3.88 1.95 -2.28
N VAL A 399 -4.88 1.87 -1.39
CA VAL A 399 -6.29 2.14 -1.74
C VAL A 399 -6.45 3.56 -2.25
N LEU A 400 -5.94 4.56 -1.52
CA LEU A 400 -5.99 5.97 -1.92
C LEU A 400 -5.33 6.19 -3.28
N GLU A 401 -4.14 5.63 -3.50
CA GLU A 401 -3.40 5.74 -4.76
C GLU A 401 -4.20 5.14 -5.93
N ARG A 402 -4.80 3.96 -5.73
CA ARG A 402 -5.67 3.32 -6.73
C ARG A 402 -6.89 4.18 -7.03
N GLU A 403 -7.52 4.75 -6.02
CA GLU A 403 -8.68 5.64 -6.17
C GLU A 403 -8.32 6.94 -6.88
N ASN A 404 -7.15 7.53 -6.61
CA ASN A 404 -6.68 8.74 -7.28
C ASN A 404 -6.61 8.54 -8.79
N ARG A 405 -6.06 7.41 -9.25
CA ARG A 405 -6.06 7.02 -10.66
C ARG A 405 -7.49 6.87 -11.21
N ILE A 406 -8.34 6.09 -10.53
CA ILE A 406 -9.73 5.88 -10.96
C ILE A 406 -10.47 7.22 -11.08
N ARG A 407 -10.27 8.11 -10.11
CA ARG A 407 -10.87 9.45 -10.08
C ARG A 407 -10.41 10.28 -11.27
N GLN A 408 -9.14 10.18 -11.67
CA GLN A 408 -8.62 10.86 -12.83
C GLN A 408 -9.25 10.34 -14.13
N GLU A 409 -9.36 9.02 -14.30
CA GLU A 409 -10.03 8.42 -15.47
C GLU A 409 -11.53 8.80 -15.55
N ILE A 410 -12.19 8.95 -14.41
CA ILE A 410 -13.57 9.46 -14.35
C ILE A 410 -13.65 10.91 -14.81
N LYS A 411 -12.70 11.76 -14.38
CA LYS A 411 -12.62 13.16 -14.83
C LYS A 411 -12.35 13.28 -16.33
N GLU A 412 -11.67 12.29 -16.92
CA GLU A 412 -11.45 12.17 -18.37
C GLU A 412 -12.69 11.68 -19.16
N GLY A 413 -13.83 11.50 -18.49
CA GLY A 413 -15.13 11.20 -19.12
C GLY A 413 -15.54 9.73 -19.09
N SER A 414 -14.80 8.86 -18.38
CA SER A 414 -15.25 7.48 -18.15
C SER A 414 -16.20 7.37 -16.95
N THR A 415 -17.05 6.34 -16.92
CA THR A 415 -17.87 6.03 -15.75
C THR A 415 -17.16 5.03 -14.86
N LEU A 416 -17.44 5.03 -13.54
CA LEU A 416 -16.81 4.09 -12.60
C LEU A 416 -16.93 2.62 -13.06
N SER A 417 -18.12 2.20 -13.49
CA SER A 417 -18.37 0.83 -13.98
C SER A 417 -17.46 0.45 -15.16
N LYS A 418 -17.20 1.39 -16.09
CA LYS A 418 -16.26 1.19 -17.20
C LYS A 418 -14.82 1.17 -16.70
N VAL A 419 -14.45 2.12 -15.84
CA VAL A 419 -13.10 2.26 -15.27
C VAL A 419 -12.73 1.08 -14.37
N THR A 420 -13.68 0.34 -13.80
CA THR A 420 -13.42 -0.86 -12.98
C THR A 420 -13.83 -2.17 -13.65
N GLU A 421 -14.36 -2.12 -14.89
CA GLU A 421 -14.81 -3.29 -15.66
C GLU A 421 -15.79 -4.20 -14.90
N LEU A 422 -16.76 -3.63 -14.18
CA LEU A 422 -17.70 -4.41 -13.35
C LEU A 422 -18.43 -5.51 -14.14
N LEU A 423 -18.83 -5.20 -15.38
CA LEU A 423 -19.58 -6.12 -16.26
C LEU A 423 -18.76 -7.34 -16.71
N ARG A 424 -17.43 -7.27 -16.69
CA ARG A 424 -16.56 -8.38 -17.09
C ARG A 424 -16.69 -9.58 -16.15
N TRP A 425 -16.94 -9.30 -14.87
CA TRP A 425 -17.02 -10.31 -13.81
C TRP A 425 -18.46 -10.71 -13.50
N GLU A 426 -19.44 -10.15 -14.22
CA GLU A 426 -20.81 -10.62 -14.13
C GLU A 426 -20.89 -12.07 -14.60
N LYS A 427 -21.26 -12.95 -13.67
CA LYS A 427 -21.60 -14.33 -14.02
C LYS A 427 -22.82 -14.27 -14.91
N LYS A 428 -22.68 -14.73 -16.17
CA LYS A 428 -23.83 -14.98 -17.04
C LYS A 428 -24.65 -16.08 -16.38
N SER A 429 -25.85 -15.72 -15.94
CA SER A 429 -26.87 -16.60 -15.35
C SER A 429 -27.35 -17.64 -16.34
#